data_AF-A0A7J5EHF9-F1
#
_entry.id   AF-A0A7J5EHF9-F1
#
_cell.length_a   1.000
_cell.length_b   1.000
_cell.length_c   1.000
_cell.angle_alpha   90.00
_cell.angle_beta   90.00
_cell.angle_gamma   90.00
#
_symmetry.space_group_name_H-M   'P 1'
#
loop_
_entity.id
_entity.type
_entity.pdbx_description
1 polymer ?
#
loop_
_entity_poly.entity_id
_entity_poly.type
_entity_poly.pdbx_seq_one_letter_code
_entity_poly.pdbx_strand_id
1 'polypeptide(L)'
;MHEVTGNTQGLKASELKALERVYRRRVAPSEVVSPELASFLAEVSASIHRQVGVLIDRRGEITHVFVGDASKIVLPDVGRLRGGAGRFRGLRLVHTHLRGESLTRDDLTDLALLRLDLVCAIGVDTGGRAGRMYIGHLLIDGPADRPWRELPPEP
;
A
#
# COMPACT_ATOMS: atom_id res chain seq x y z
N MET A 1 12.97 10.20 -13.26
CA MET A 1 11.63 9.82 -13.75
C MET A 1 11.21 8.64 -12.90
N HIS A 2 10.13 8.73 -12.13
CA HIS A 2 9.67 7.61 -11.32
C HIS A 2 8.81 6.71 -12.20
N GLU A 3 9.11 5.41 -12.23
CA GLU A 3 8.43 4.43 -13.07
C GLU A 3 7.40 3.66 -12.25
N VAL A 4 6.21 3.45 -12.82
CA VAL A 4 5.18 2.59 -12.25
C VAL A 4 5.53 1.13 -12.56
N THR A 5 5.59 0.28 -11.55
CA THR A 5 6.03 -1.12 -11.69
C THR A 5 4.89 -2.13 -11.52
N GLY A 6 5.19 -3.41 -11.70
CA GLY A 6 4.22 -4.50 -11.56
C GLY A 6 3.46 -4.80 -12.85
N ASN A 7 2.21 -5.22 -12.74
CA ASN A 7 1.35 -5.59 -13.86
C ASN A 7 0.79 -4.35 -14.57
N THR A 8 1.61 -3.71 -15.39
CA THR A 8 1.24 -2.53 -16.18
C THR A 8 0.82 -2.86 -17.62
N GLN A 9 0.93 -4.14 -18.03
CA GLN A 9 0.59 -4.58 -19.37
C GLN A 9 -0.89 -4.34 -19.66
N GLY A 10 -1.19 -3.76 -20.82
CA GLY A 10 -2.56 -3.46 -21.26
C GLY A 10 -3.17 -2.19 -20.68
N LEU A 11 -2.46 -1.44 -19.83
CA LEU A 11 -2.91 -0.13 -19.38
C LEU A 11 -2.79 0.92 -20.49
N LYS A 12 -3.77 1.80 -20.58
CA LYS A 12 -3.74 2.95 -21.50
C LYS A 12 -2.69 3.95 -21.04
N ALA A 13 -2.16 4.72 -21.98
CA ALA A 13 -1.21 5.80 -21.67
C ALA A 13 -1.78 6.83 -20.67
N SER A 14 -3.09 7.08 -20.68
CA SER A 14 -3.76 7.95 -19.71
C SER A 14 -3.78 7.36 -18.30
N GLU A 15 -3.98 6.04 -18.17
CA GLU A 15 -4.01 5.32 -16.89
C GLU A 15 -2.59 5.28 -16.28
N LEU A 16 -1.57 4.99 -17.09
CA LEU A 16 -0.17 5.07 -16.67
C LEU A 16 0.20 6.48 -16.19
N LYS A 17 -0.15 7.52 -16.96
CA LYS A 17 0.08 8.92 -16.54
C LYS A 17 -0.66 9.27 -15.25
N ALA A 18 -1.85 8.72 -15.01
CA ALA A 18 -2.58 8.94 -13.77
C ALA A 18 -1.83 8.33 -12.57
N LEU A 19 -1.33 7.10 -12.70
CA LEU A 19 -0.51 6.42 -11.70
C LEU A 19 0.82 7.15 -11.44
N GLU A 20 1.50 7.64 -12.48
CA GLU A 20 2.74 8.42 -12.33
C GLU A 20 2.54 9.72 -11.54
N ARG A 21 1.36 10.34 -11.61
CA ARG A 21 1.05 11.56 -10.85
C ARG A 21 0.97 11.31 -9.35
N VAL A 22 0.79 10.05 -8.91
CA VAL A 22 0.77 9.67 -7.49
C VAL A 22 2.10 10.04 -6.82
N TYR A 23 3.23 9.89 -7.50
CA TYR A 23 4.55 10.29 -6.99
C TYR A 23 4.68 11.78 -6.61
N ARG A 24 3.78 12.65 -7.10
CA ARG A 24 3.81 14.09 -6.78
C ARG A 24 3.04 14.43 -5.51
N ARG A 25 2.30 13.47 -4.96
CA ARG A 25 1.52 13.65 -3.74
C ARG A 25 2.42 13.47 -2.52
N ARG A 26 2.02 14.10 -1.42
CA ARG A 26 2.63 13.92 -0.10
C ARG A 26 1.55 13.57 0.89
N VAL A 27 1.91 12.77 1.88
CA VAL A 27 1.04 12.39 2.99
C VAL A 27 1.64 12.95 4.26
N ALA A 28 0.84 13.49 5.19
CA ALA A 28 1.43 13.96 6.44
C ALA A 28 2.11 12.78 7.17
N PRO A 29 3.25 12.99 7.85
CA PRO A 29 3.91 11.92 8.59
C PRO A 29 3.00 11.24 9.64
N SER A 30 2.06 12.00 10.21
CA SER A 30 1.07 11.53 11.18
C SER A 30 -0.10 10.75 10.59
N GLU A 31 -0.30 10.78 9.27
CA GLU A 31 -1.38 10.09 8.59
C GLU A 31 -0.86 8.78 7.99
N VAL A 32 -1.72 7.75 7.91
CA VAL A 32 -1.43 6.54 7.14
C VAL A 32 -1.46 6.85 5.64
N VAL A 33 -2.53 7.51 5.20
CA VAL A 33 -2.82 7.93 3.83
C VAL A 33 -3.72 9.16 3.92
N SER A 34 -3.57 10.14 3.02
CA SER A 34 -4.52 11.27 2.98
C SER A 34 -5.85 10.82 2.35
N PRO A 35 -6.99 11.41 2.72
CA PRO A 35 -8.29 11.08 2.12
C PRO A 35 -8.31 11.21 0.60
N GLU A 36 -7.62 12.22 0.06
CA GLU A 36 -7.52 12.47 -1.38
C GLU A 36 -6.67 11.42 -2.09
N LEU A 37 -5.61 10.92 -1.44
CA LEU A 37 -4.82 9.82 -1.97
C LEU A 37 -5.59 8.51 -1.91
N ALA A 38 -6.29 8.23 -0.80
CA ALA A 38 -7.10 7.03 -0.67
C ALA A 38 -8.20 6.96 -1.74
N SER A 39 -8.95 8.06 -1.90
CA SER A 39 -10.00 8.18 -2.92
C SER A 39 -9.43 7.98 -4.33
N PHE A 40 -8.31 8.62 -4.64
CA PHE A 40 -7.67 8.47 -5.95
C PHE A 40 -7.19 7.06 -6.23
N LEU A 41 -6.58 6.38 -5.25
CA LEU A 41 -6.13 5.00 -5.42
C LEU A 41 -7.31 4.08 -5.68
N ALA A 42 -8.42 4.23 -4.96
CA ALA A 42 -9.64 3.45 -5.16
C ALA A 42 -10.24 3.68 -6.55
N GLU A 43 -10.37 4.94 -6.99
CA GLU A 43 -10.91 5.29 -8.32
C GLU A 43 -10.07 4.70 -9.44
N VAL A 44 -8.74 4.86 -9.37
CA VAL A 44 -7.83 4.31 -10.38
C VAL A 44 -7.91 2.78 -10.36
N SER A 45 -7.85 2.16 -9.20
CA SER A 45 -7.93 0.70 -9.04
C SER A 45 -9.21 0.12 -9.63
N ALA A 46 -10.36 0.76 -9.38
CA ALA A 46 -11.64 0.39 -9.97
C ALA A 46 -11.61 0.51 -11.49
N SER A 47 -11.08 1.61 -12.01
CA SER A 47 -11.03 1.85 -13.47
C SER A 47 -10.18 0.82 -14.21
N ILE A 48 -9.02 0.44 -13.64
CA ILE A 48 -8.09 -0.51 -14.27
C ILE A 48 -8.34 -1.97 -13.89
N HIS A 49 -9.29 -2.22 -12.98
CA HIS A 49 -9.65 -3.54 -12.46
C HIS A 49 -8.46 -4.30 -11.86
N ARG A 50 -7.56 -3.58 -11.17
CA ARG A 50 -6.33 -4.11 -10.56
C ARG A 50 -6.05 -3.41 -9.25
N GLN A 51 -5.48 -4.13 -8.29
CA GLN A 51 -4.98 -3.52 -7.07
C GLN A 51 -3.88 -2.51 -7.41
N VAL A 52 -3.87 -1.37 -6.74
CA VAL A 52 -2.83 -0.34 -6.85
C VAL A 52 -2.23 -0.17 -5.49
N GLY A 53 -0.90 -0.23 -5.40
CA GLY A 53 -0.16 -0.06 -4.17
C GLY A 53 0.89 1.05 -4.26
N VAL A 54 1.18 1.64 -3.11
CA VAL A 54 2.22 2.63 -2.91
C VAL A 54 3.04 2.32 -1.67
N LEU A 55 4.32 2.67 -1.72
CA LEU A 55 5.17 2.71 -0.54
C LEU A 55 5.47 4.15 -0.16
N ILE A 56 5.17 4.52 1.08
CA ILE A 56 5.35 5.86 1.61
C ILE A 56 6.43 5.80 2.70
N ASP A 57 7.40 6.71 2.66
CA ASP A 57 8.42 6.80 3.70
C ASP A 57 7.94 7.60 4.93
N ARG A 58 8.75 7.63 5.99
CA ARG A 58 8.43 8.37 7.23
C ARG A 58 8.33 9.89 7.05
N ARG A 59 8.82 10.45 5.94
CA ARG A 59 8.70 11.87 5.62
C ARG A 59 7.40 12.17 4.87
N GLY A 60 6.67 11.14 4.47
CA GLY A 60 5.44 11.27 3.70
C GLY A 60 5.65 11.25 2.19
N GLU A 61 6.86 10.94 1.71
CA GLU A 61 7.14 10.84 0.28
C GLU A 61 6.72 9.48 -0.26
N ILE A 62 6.05 9.48 -1.41
CA ILE A 62 5.74 8.26 -2.14
C ILE A 62 6.99 7.81 -2.90
N THR A 63 7.55 6.69 -2.47
CA THR A 63 8.80 6.15 -3.01
C THR A 63 8.57 5.16 -4.14
N HIS A 64 7.43 4.46 -4.13
CA HIS A 64 7.06 3.46 -5.14
C HIS A 64 5.56 3.51 -5.43
N VAL A 65 5.20 3.26 -6.68
CA VAL A 65 3.84 3.04 -7.17
C VAL A 65 3.87 1.77 -8.03
N PHE A 66 2.96 0.85 -7.78
CA PHE A 66 2.91 -0.44 -8.46
C PHE A 66 1.48 -0.92 -8.64
N VAL A 67 1.30 -1.74 -9.66
CA VAL A 67 0.02 -2.31 -10.06
C VAL A 67 0.05 -3.82 -9.91
N GLY A 68 -0.97 -4.38 -9.27
CA GLY A 68 -1.18 -5.81 -9.10
C GLY A 68 -2.12 -6.40 -10.15
N ASP A 69 -2.72 -7.54 -9.83
CA ASP A 69 -3.95 -8.02 -10.46
C ASP A 69 -5.16 -7.70 -9.58
N ALA A 70 -6.32 -8.30 -9.85
CA ALA A 70 -7.55 -8.06 -9.08
C ALA A 70 -7.50 -8.61 -7.63
N SER A 71 -6.53 -9.45 -7.31
CA SER A 71 -6.45 -10.24 -6.06
C SER A 71 -5.14 -10.08 -5.29
N LYS A 72 -4.04 -9.69 -5.95
CA LYS A 72 -2.73 -9.56 -5.31
C LYS A 72 -1.91 -8.44 -5.92
N ILE A 73 -0.99 -7.92 -5.11
CA ILE A 73 0.12 -7.07 -5.53
C ILE A 73 1.44 -7.85 -5.40
N VAL A 74 2.42 -7.49 -6.22
CA VAL A 74 3.81 -7.93 -6.02
C VAL A 74 4.59 -6.69 -5.61
N LEU A 75 5.16 -6.72 -4.41
CA LEU A 75 5.92 -5.59 -3.90
C LEU A 75 7.24 -5.41 -4.67
N PRO A 76 7.63 -4.17 -4.98
CA PRO A 76 8.91 -3.89 -5.61
C PRO A 76 10.06 -4.23 -4.65
N ASP A 77 11.27 -4.45 -5.19
CA ASP A 77 12.45 -4.62 -4.37
C ASP A 77 12.79 -3.31 -3.65
N VAL A 78 12.58 -3.30 -2.33
CA VAL A 78 12.90 -2.19 -1.41
C VAL A 78 14.33 -2.27 -0.87
N GLY A 79 15.16 -3.11 -1.49
CA GLY A 79 16.55 -3.35 -1.14
C GLY A 79 16.74 -4.09 0.18
N ARG A 80 17.99 -4.19 0.61
CA ARG A 80 18.33 -4.75 1.93
C ARG A 80 17.95 -3.77 3.04
N LEU A 81 17.46 -4.32 4.16
CA LEU A 81 17.20 -3.55 5.37
C LEU A 81 18.52 -2.92 5.84
N ARG A 82 18.59 -1.58 5.87
CA ARG A 82 19.79 -0.85 6.29
C ARG A 82 19.67 -0.50 7.78
N GLY A 83 20.42 -1.18 8.63
CA GLY A 83 20.47 -0.92 10.09
C GLY A 83 20.65 -2.19 10.92
N GLY A 84 20.95 -2.03 12.22
CA GLY A 84 21.09 -3.14 13.16
C GLY A 84 19.78 -3.91 13.40
N ALA A 85 19.90 -5.10 13.99
CA ALA A 85 18.77 -5.94 14.39
C ALA A 85 17.73 -5.09 15.17
N GLY A 86 16.45 -5.23 14.83
CA GLY A 86 15.35 -4.52 15.50
C GLY A 86 14.78 -3.29 14.76
N ARG A 87 15.44 -2.73 13.74
CA ARG A 87 14.88 -1.57 13.00
C ARG A 87 13.81 -1.91 11.96
N PHE A 88 12.69 -1.21 11.97
CA PHE A 88 11.73 -1.28 10.86
C PHE A 88 12.25 -0.58 9.61
N ARG A 89 11.65 -0.90 8.47
CA ARG A 89 12.04 -0.45 7.13
C ARG A 89 11.93 1.06 6.96
N GLY A 90 11.07 1.72 7.73
CA GLY A 90 10.74 3.12 7.53
C GLY A 90 9.81 3.34 6.34
N LEU A 91 9.12 2.29 5.91
CA LEU A 91 8.17 2.30 4.81
C LEU A 91 6.83 1.77 5.29
N ARG A 92 5.75 2.44 4.87
CA ARG A 92 4.38 1.92 4.97
C ARG A 92 3.86 1.55 3.61
N LEU A 93 3.18 0.42 3.55
CA LEU A 93 2.43 -0.04 2.39
C LEU A 93 1.00 0.46 2.48
N VAL A 94 0.51 1.11 1.42
CA VAL A 94 -0.91 1.40 1.23
C VAL A 94 -1.31 0.82 -0.11
N HIS A 95 -2.34 -0.02 -0.14
CA HIS A 95 -2.83 -0.64 -1.39
C HIS A 95 -4.34 -0.80 -1.39
N THR A 96 -4.93 -1.08 -2.54
CA THR A 96 -6.37 -1.28 -2.68
C THR A 96 -6.76 -2.75 -2.68
N HIS A 97 -7.93 -3.04 -2.12
CA HIS A 97 -8.60 -4.34 -2.15
C HIS A 97 -9.92 -4.23 -2.91
N LEU A 98 -10.00 -4.83 -4.10
CA LEU A 98 -11.15 -4.67 -5.00
C LEU A 98 -12.43 -5.34 -4.48
N ARG A 99 -12.34 -6.24 -3.49
CA ARG A 99 -13.52 -6.89 -2.89
C ARG A 99 -13.84 -6.33 -1.50
N GLY A 100 -13.11 -5.30 -1.06
CA GLY A 100 -13.28 -4.71 0.27
C GLY A 100 -12.93 -5.66 1.42
N GLU A 101 -12.12 -6.68 1.16
CA GLU A 101 -11.67 -7.65 2.14
C GLU A 101 -10.68 -7.05 3.15
N SER A 102 -10.60 -7.64 4.35
CA SER A 102 -9.60 -7.28 5.35
C SER A 102 -8.18 -7.58 4.87
N LEU A 103 -7.18 -7.22 5.68
CA LEU A 103 -5.79 -7.62 5.43
C LEU A 103 -5.72 -9.14 5.23
N THR A 104 -5.10 -9.54 4.12
CA THR A 104 -4.88 -10.94 3.76
C THR A 104 -3.67 -11.48 4.52
N ARG A 105 -3.51 -12.81 4.47
CA ARG A 105 -2.31 -13.45 5.02
C ARG A 105 -1.04 -12.98 4.31
N ASP A 106 -1.12 -12.69 3.01
CA ASP A 106 0.02 -12.23 2.22
C ASP A 106 0.44 -10.83 2.66
N ASP A 107 -0.52 -9.92 2.92
CA ASP A 107 -0.23 -8.56 3.43
C ASP A 107 0.49 -8.59 4.76
N LEU A 108 0.04 -9.46 5.68
CA LEU A 108 0.63 -9.63 7.00
C LEU A 108 2.01 -10.31 6.92
N THR A 109 2.18 -11.22 5.96
CA THR A 109 3.47 -11.86 5.68
C THR A 109 4.48 -10.84 5.14
N ASP A 110 4.07 -10.00 4.19
CA ASP A 110 4.89 -8.93 3.65
C ASP A 110 5.27 -7.90 4.71
N LEU A 111 4.31 -7.50 5.55
CA LEU A 111 4.56 -6.64 6.72
C LEU A 111 5.70 -7.20 7.59
N ALA A 112 5.64 -8.49 7.93
CA ALA A 112 6.63 -9.15 8.78
C ALA A 112 7.98 -9.33 8.08
N LEU A 113 8.00 -9.91 6.87
CA LEU A 113 9.23 -10.28 6.16
C LEU A 113 10.01 -9.04 5.70
N LEU A 114 9.32 -8.02 5.20
CA LEU A 114 9.95 -6.78 4.77
C LEU A 114 10.21 -5.83 5.94
N ARG A 115 9.68 -6.14 7.12
CA ARG A 115 9.68 -5.33 8.33
C ARG A 115 9.14 -3.93 8.08
N LEU A 116 8.03 -3.84 7.35
CA LEU A 116 7.35 -2.56 7.09
C LEU A 116 6.90 -1.94 8.42
N ASP A 117 6.79 -0.62 8.45
CA ASP A 117 6.28 0.08 9.63
C ASP A 117 4.78 -0.23 9.80
N LEU A 118 4.02 -0.25 8.69
CA LEU A 118 2.62 -0.69 8.64
C LEU A 118 2.19 -1.10 7.21
N VAL A 119 1.05 -1.77 7.13
CA VAL A 119 0.27 -2.03 5.91
C VAL A 119 -1.15 -1.50 6.09
N CYS A 120 -1.71 -0.91 5.03
CA CYS A 120 -3.08 -0.42 4.98
C CYS A 120 -3.74 -0.85 3.68
N ALA A 121 -4.80 -1.65 3.78
CA ALA A 121 -5.67 -2.00 2.66
C ALA A 121 -6.88 -1.07 2.61
N ILE A 122 -7.06 -0.37 1.49
CA ILE A 122 -8.24 0.44 1.19
C ILE A 122 -9.23 -0.43 0.44
N GLY A 123 -10.36 -0.74 1.05
CA GLY A 123 -11.45 -1.42 0.36
C GLY A 123 -12.02 -0.52 -0.75
N VAL A 124 -12.28 -1.11 -1.91
CA VAL A 124 -12.95 -0.41 -3.02
C VAL A 124 -14.42 -0.84 -3.04
N ASP A 125 -15.33 0.13 -2.96
CA ASP A 125 -16.77 -0.16 -3.02
C ASP A 125 -17.25 -0.44 -4.45
N THR A 126 -18.51 -0.86 -4.60
CA THR A 126 -19.09 -1.16 -5.93
C THR A 126 -19.22 0.05 -6.85
N GLY A 127 -19.08 1.27 -6.32
CA GLY A 127 -19.05 2.51 -7.08
C GLY A 127 -17.64 2.98 -7.44
N GLY A 128 -16.59 2.22 -7.08
CA GLY A 128 -15.20 2.58 -7.31
C GLY A 128 -14.65 3.63 -6.34
N ARG A 129 -15.30 3.82 -5.19
CA ARG A 129 -14.90 4.78 -4.15
C ARG A 129 -14.13 4.07 -3.05
N ALA A 130 -13.32 4.84 -2.31
CA ALA A 130 -12.69 4.35 -1.10
C ALA A 130 -13.76 3.99 -0.06
N GLY A 131 -13.73 2.75 0.41
CA GLY A 131 -14.48 2.26 1.54
C GLY A 131 -13.57 2.07 2.75
N ARG A 132 -13.88 1.09 3.58
CA ARG A 132 -13.16 0.84 4.84
C ARG A 132 -11.67 0.58 4.60
N MET A 133 -10.86 1.09 5.51
CA MET A 133 -9.44 0.82 5.61
C MET A 133 -9.17 -0.24 6.67
N TYR A 134 -8.27 -1.17 6.35
CA TYR A 134 -7.79 -2.21 7.26
C TYR A 134 -6.30 -2.02 7.48
N ILE A 135 -5.91 -1.79 8.73
CA ILE A 135 -4.55 -1.36 9.07
C ILE A 135 -3.90 -2.40 9.99
N GLY A 136 -2.66 -2.75 9.67
CA GLY A 136 -1.81 -3.62 10.46
C GLY A 136 -0.44 -3.00 10.62
N HIS A 137 0.14 -3.05 11.82
CA HIS A 137 1.46 -2.49 12.08
C HIS A 137 2.37 -3.48 12.81
N LEU A 138 3.66 -3.38 12.55
CA LEU A 138 4.64 -4.25 13.18
C LEU A 138 4.87 -3.82 14.64
N LEU A 139 5.19 -4.79 15.49
CA LEU A 139 5.51 -4.60 16.91
C LEU A 139 7.02 -4.72 17.10
N ILE A 140 7.60 -3.87 17.96
CA ILE A 140 9.05 -3.87 18.23
C ILE A 140 9.44 -5.18 18.94
N ASP A 141 8.63 -5.59 19.93
CA ASP A 141 8.80 -6.79 20.74
C ASP A 141 7.59 -7.73 20.62
N GLY A 142 7.06 -7.88 19.41
CA GLY A 142 5.95 -8.79 19.14
C GLY A 142 6.35 -10.26 19.25
N PRO A 143 5.38 -11.18 19.47
CA PRO A 143 5.65 -12.60 19.45
C PRO A 143 6.12 -13.05 18.07
N ALA A 144 7.00 -14.05 18.00
CA ALA A 144 7.69 -14.44 16.76
C ALA A 144 6.74 -14.96 15.66
N ASP A 145 5.62 -15.57 16.05
CA ASP A 145 4.59 -16.13 15.17
C ASP A 145 3.55 -15.09 14.72
N ARG A 146 3.40 -13.99 15.45
CA ARG A 146 2.51 -12.86 15.11
C ARG A 146 3.13 -11.51 15.51
N PRO A 147 4.20 -11.06 14.84
CA PRO A 147 4.92 -9.84 15.21
C PRO A 147 4.18 -8.54 14.82
N TRP A 148 2.86 -8.58 14.62
CA TRP A 148 2.04 -7.45 14.21
C TRP A 148 0.74 -7.35 15.02
N ARG A 149 0.11 -6.18 14.94
CA ARG A 149 -1.23 -5.92 15.46
C ARG A 149 -2.09 -5.33 14.35
N GLU A 150 -3.32 -5.81 14.26
CA GLU A 150 -4.36 -5.24 13.39
C GLU A 150 -5.21 -4.25 14.21
N LEU A 151 -5.52 -3.11 13.61
CA LEU A 151 -6.40 -2.10 14.20
C LEU A 151 -7.86 -2.36 13.80
N PRO A 152 -8.84 -1.84 14.56
CA PRO A 152 -10.23 -1.81 14.10
C PRO A 152 -10.34 -1.12 12.73
N PRO A 153 -11.21 -1.59 11.82
CA PRO A 153 -11.36 -0.97 10.52
C PRO A 153 -11.84 0.49 10.62
N GLU A 154 -11.21 1.38 9.86
CA GLU A 154 -11.56 2.80 9.79
C GLU A 154 -12.36 3.12 8.51
N PRO A 155 -13.25 4.12 8.53
CA PRO A 155 -14.01 4.54 7.34
C PRO A 155 -13.17 5.28 6.30
#